data_AF-A0A7J3ZP02-F1
#
_entry.id   AF-A0A7J3ZP02-F1
#
_cell.length_a   1.000
_cell.length_b   1.000
_cell.length_c   1.000
_cell.angle_alpha   90.00
_cell.angle_beta   90.00
_cell.angle_gamma   90.00
#
_symmetry.space_group_name_H-M   'P 1'
#
loop_
_entity.id
_entity.type
_entity.pdbx_description
1 polymer ?
#
loop_
_entity_poly.entity_id
_entity_poly.type
_entity_poly.pdbx_seq_one_letter_code
_entity_poly.pdbx_strand_id
1 'polypeptide(L)'
;MKTRERFMGIGQVLTMPLFFASNALYPVLIMPEIMQWIALFNPMSCVLDAVRSLIITGNLSSLPADLAAIMLFDTVMFIIASINFRRIIE
;
A
#
# COMPACT_ATOMS: atom_id res chain seq x y z
N MET A 1 -12.17 16.68 19.16
CA MET A 1 -10.87 17.04 18.53
C MET A 1 -9.78 16.01 18.82
N LYS A 2 -9.56 15.58 20.08
CA LYS A 2 -8.58 14.53 20.46
C LYS A 2 -8.59 13.24 19.60
N THR A 3 -9.74 12.80 19.10
CA THR A 3 -9.85 11.56 18.30
C THR A 3 -9.39 11.76 16.85
N ARG A 4 -9.60 12.93 16.24
CA ARG A 4 -9.19 13.21 14.85
C ARG A 4 -7.68 13.31 14.75
N GLU A 5 -7.04 14.01 15.69
CA GLU A 5 -5.57 14.12 15.77
C GLU A 5 -4.92 12.76 16.02
N ARG A 6 -5.52 11.91 16.86
CA ARG A 6 -5.05 10.53 17.07
C ARG A 6 -5.17 9.68 15.80
N PHE A 7 -6.28 9.78 15.05
CA PHE A 7 -6.43 9.09 13.77
C PHE A 7 -5.38 9.54 12.75
N MET A 8 -5.14 10.85 12.62
CA MET A 8 -4.12 11.39 11.73
C MET A 8 -2.70 10.95 12.13
N GLY A 9 -2.40 10.95 13.44
CA GLY A 9 -1.11 10.51 13.97
C GLY A 9 -0.85 9.02 13.73
N ILE A 10 -1.86 8.16 13.93
CA ILE A 10 -1.74 6.71 13.66
C ILE A 10 -1.45 6.47 12.18
N GLY A 11 -2.15 7.16 11.29
CA GLY A 11 -1.90 7.06 9.85
C GLY A 11 -0.45 7.39 9.49
N GLN A 12 0.08 8.51 9.98
CA GLN A 12 1.46 8.91 9.72
C GLN A 12 2.50 7.91 10.27
N VAL A 13 2.27 7.41 11.48
CA VAL A 13 3.17 6.42 12.09
C VAL A 13 3.21 5.12 11.28
N LEU A 14 2.11 4.74 10.63
CA LEU A 14 2.06 3.57 9.75
C LEU A 14 2.71 3.84 8.38
N THR A 15 2.56 5.04 7.83
CA THR A 15 3.09 5.40 6.50
C THR A 15 4.61 5.23 6.42
N MET A 16 5.35 5.61 7.46
CA MET A 16 6.83 5.54 7.44
C MET A 16 7.37 4.09 7.38
N PRO A 17 6.94 3.14 8.24
CA PRO A 17 7.27 1.74 8.11
C PRO A 17 6.80 1.12 6.78
N LEU A 18 5.60 1.46 6.31
CA LEU A 18 5.10 0.99 5.01
C LEU A 18 5.97 1.48 3.85
N PHE A 19 6.44 2.73 3.92
CA PHE A 19 7.37 3.28 2.93
C PHE A 19 8.73 2.56 2.97
N PHE A 20 9.23 2.26 4.17
CA PHE A 20 10.50 1.54 4.35
C PHE A 20 10.43 0.08 3.87
N ALA A 21 9.33 -0.60 4.18
CA ALA A 21 9.06 -1.96 3.73
C ALA A 21 8.55 -2.02 2.27
N SER A 22 8.57 -0.90 1.54
CA SER A 22 8.21 -0.87 0.12
C SER A 22 9.45 -0.81 -0.75
N ASN A 23 9.23 -1.00 -2.06
CA ASN A 23 10.27 -0.87 -3.08
C ASN A 23 10.73 0.60 -3.32
N ALA A 24 10.41 1.55 -2.42
CA ALA A 24 10.77 2.96 -2.54
C ALA A 24 12.24 3.26 -2.22
N LEU A 25 12.70 2.72 -1.08
CA LEU A 25 14.02 3.02 -0.53
C LEU A 25 15.06 1.95 -0.89
N TYR A 26 14.63 0.68 -0.95
CA TYR A 26 15.49 -0.44 -1.30
C TYR A 26 14.84 -1.29 -2.40
N PRO A 27 15.57 -1.61 -3.49
CA PRO A 27 15.10 -2.59 -4.46
C PRO A 27 14.72 -3.90 -3.77
N VAL A 28 13.56 -4.49 -4.14
CA VAL A 28 13.11 -5.80 -3.59
C VAL A 28 14.20 -6.87 -3.73
N LEU A 29 14.99 -6.83 -4.80
CA LEU A 29 16.08 -7.78 -5.11
C LEU A 29 17.20 -7.82 -4.05
N ILE A 30 17.38 -6.76 -3.26
CA ILE A 30 18.40 -6.70 -2.19
C ILE A 30 17.79 -6.79 -0.78
N MET A 31 16.48 -6.92 -0.66
CA MET A 31 15.81 -7.11 0.64
C MET A 31 15.95 -8.56 1.14
N PRO A 32 16.02 -8.80 2.47
CA PRO A 32 15.96 -10.14 3.02
C PRO A 32 14.62 -10.82 2.69
N GLU A 33 14.60 -12.15 2.52
CA GLU A 33 13.46 -12.90 1.96
C GLU A 33 12.11 -12.59 2.64
N ILE A 34 12.10 -12.46 3.97
CA ILE A 34 10.87 -12.12 4.74
C ILE A 34 10.34 -10.74 4.35
N MET A 35 11.22 -9.79 4.09
CA MET A 35 10.85 -8.42 3.69
C MET A 35 10.35 -8.37 2.24
N GLN A 36 10.85 -9.26 1.37
CA GLN A 36 10.34 -9.37 0.00
C GLN A 36 8.87 -9.80 -0.03
N TRP A 37 8.50 -10.76 0.82
CA TRP A 37 7.09 -11.17 0.98
C TRP A 37 6.23 -10.01 1.50
N ILE A 38 6.71 -9.26 2.49
CA ILE A 38 5.99 -8.08 3.00
C ILE A 38 5.84 -7.02 1.91
N ALA A 39 6.89 -6.78 1.11
CA ALA A 39 6.87 -5.81 0.03
C ALA A 39 5.86 -6.19 -1.07
N LEU A 40 5.66 -7.48 -1.36
CA LEU A 40 4.67 -7.96 -2.33
C LEU A 40 3.21 -7.70 -1.89
N PHE A 41 2.94 -7.81 -0.60
CA PHE A 41 1.61 -7.51 -0.03
C PHE A 41 1.41 -6.02 0.27
N ASN A 42 2.45 -5.21 0.13
CA ASN A 42 2.40 -3.79 0.46
C ASN A 42 1.83 -2.99 -0.74
N PRO A 43 0.68 -2.30 -0.57
CA PRO A 43 0.08 -1.51 -1.65
C PRO A 43 0.99 -0.40 -2.17
N MET A 44 1.88 0.14 -1.32
CA MET A 44 2.85 1.17 -1.74
C MET A 44 3.89 0.61 -2.72
N SER A 45 4.24 -0.67 -2.63
CA SER A 45 5.15 -1.29 -3.59
C SER A 45 4.53 -1.38 -4.99
N CYS A 46 3.27 -1.83 -5.08
CA CYS A 46 2.56 -1.92 -6.37
C CYS A 46 2.45 -0.57 -7.07
N VAL A 47 2.15 0.50 -6.32
CA VAL A 47 2.07 1.87 -6.86
C VAL A 47 3.42 2.32 -7.42
N LEU A 48 4.50 2.09 -6.68
CA LEU A 48 5.84 2.52 -7.09
C LEU A 48 6.38 1.71 -8.27
N ASP A 49 6.04 0.42 -8.33
CA ASP A 49 6.42 -0.44 -9.45
C ASP A 49 5.70 -0.02 -10.73
N ALA A 50 4.40 0.30 -10.67
CA ALA A 50 3.65 0.85 -11.80
C ALA A 50 4.26 2.18 -12.29
N VAL A 51 4.52 3.11 -11.36
CA VAL A 51 5.12 4.42 -11.67
C VAL A 51 6.51 4.26 -12.28
N ARG A 52 7.34 3.36 -11.72
CA ARG A 52 8.69 3.12 -12.21
C ARG A 52 8.69 2.46 -13.59
N SER A 53 7.82 1.47 -13.81
CA SER A 53 7.63 0.83 -15.12
C SER A 53 7.22 1.87 -16.17
N LEU A 54 6.35 2.81 -15.79
CA LEU A 54 5.89 3.89 -16.67
C LEU A 54 6.97 4.92 -16.97
N ILE A 55 7.76 5.35 -15.96
CA ILE A 55 8.83 6.35 -16.15
C ILE A 55 10.03 5.78 -16.89
N ILE A 56 10.45 4.56 -16.58
CA ILE A 56 11.70 3.99 -17.10
C ILE A 56 11.48 3.26 -18.42
N THR A 57 10.45 2.42 -18.50
CA THR A 57 10.28 1.48 -19.63
C THR A 57 9.16 1.92 -20.57
N GLY A 58 8.21 2.75 -20.10
CA GLY A 58 7.00 3.09 -20.86
C GLY A 58 6.13 1.85 -21.15
N ASN A 59 6.30 0.77 -20.39
CA ASN A 59 5.65 -0.51 -20.63
C ASN A 59 4.27 -0.53 -19.97
N LEU A 60 3.22 -0.48 -20.79
CA LEU A 60 1.83 -0.53 -20.32
C LEU A 60 1.31 -1.96 -20.07
N SER A 61 2.10 -3.00 -20.31
CA SER A 61 1.65 -4.38 -20.17
C SER A 61 1.53 -4.83 -18.72
N SER A 62 2.34 -4.29 -17.80
CA SER A 62 2.26 -4.59 -16.36
C SER A 62 1.25 -3.71 -15.61
N LEU A 63 0.92 -2.55 -16.18
CA LEU A 63 0.00 -1.56 -15.60
C LEU A 63 -1.35 -2.14 -15.17
N PRO A 64 -2.05 -2.99 -15.97
CA PRO A 64 -3.33 -3.55 -15.56
C PRO A 64 -3.22 -4.45 -14.33
N ALA A 65 -2.13 -5.20 -14.19
CA ALA A 65 -1.90 -6.08 -13.04
C ALA A 65 -1.64 -5.27 -11.77
N ASP A 66 -0.79 -4.24 -11.86
CA ASP A 66 -0.51 -3.35 -10.73
C ASP A 66 -1.77 -2.59 -10.28
N LEU A 67 -2.55 -2.11 -11.25
CA LEU A 67 -3.80 -1.38 -10.99
C LEU A 67 -4.88 -2.29 -10.40
N ALA A 68 -4.97 -3.53 -10.86
CA ALA A 68 -5.88 -4.53 -10.28
C ALA A 68 -5.50 -4.88 -8.84
N ALA A 69 -4.20 -5.02 -8.53
CA ALA A 69 -3.73 -5.27 -7.18
C ALA A 69 -4.08 -4.10 -6.23
N ILE A 70 -3.89 -2.86 -6.69
CA ILE A 70 -4.24 -1.65 -5.92
C ILE A 70 -5.75 -1.57 -5.71
N MET A 71 -6.57 -1.75 -6.75
CA MET A 71 -8.04 -1.73 -6.63
C MET A 71 -8.55 -2.83 -5.71
N LEU A 72 -7.96 -4.03 -5.76
CA LEU A 72 -8.32 -5.13 -4.86
C LEU A 72 -8.04 -4.74 -3.41
N PHE A 73 -6.85 -4.22 -3.13
CA PHE A 73 -6.47 -3.78 -1.79
C PHE A 73 -7.40 -2.67 -1.27
N ASP A 74 -7.68 -1.66 -2.09
CA ASP A 74 -8.58 -0.55 -1.75
C ASP A 74 -10.00 -1.05 -1.48
N THR A 75 -10.52 -1.94 -2.32
CA THR A 75 -11.84 -2.55 -2.13
C THR A 75 -11.91 -3.34 -0.82
N VAL A 76 -10.89 -4.13 -0.50
CA VAL A 76 -10.82 -4.88 0.77
C VAL A 76 -10.79 -3.94 1.96
N MET A 77 -9.93 -2.91 1.94
CA MET A 77 -9.86 -1.92 3.01
C MET A 77 -11.17 -1.13 3.16
N PHE A 78 -11.81 -0.78 2.05
CA PHE A 78 -13.10 -0.10 2.03
C PHE A 78 -14.20 -0.95 2.65
N ILE A 79 -14.25 -2.26 2.32
CA ILE A 79 -15.19 -3.20 2.93
C ILE A 79 -14.94 -3.32 4.44
N ILE A 80 -13.68 -3.49 4.87
CA ILE A 80 -13.31 -3.58 6.29
C ILE A 80 -13.73 -2.30 7.02
N ALA A 81 -13.46 -1.13 6.44
CA ALA A 81 -13.86 0.16 7.01
C ALA A 81 -15.39 0.25 7.11
N SER A 82 -16.12 -0.10 6.05
CA SER A 82 -17.59 -0.08 6.00
C SER A 82 -18.20 -0.97 7.10
N ILE A 83 -17.68 -2.19 7.28
CA ILE A 83 -18.12 -3.12 8.33
C ILE A 83 -17.83 -2.53 9.72
N ASN A 84 -16.63 -2.00 9.96
CA ASN A 84 -16.28 -1.41 11.26
C ASN A 84 -17.12 -0.18 11.58
N PHE A 85 -17.44 0.67 10.61
CA PHE A 85 -18.34 1.81 10.81
C PHE A 85 -19.77 1.37 11.13
N ARG A 86 -20.26 0.31 10.47
CA ARG A 86 -21.58 -0.26 10.77
C ARG A 86 -21.65 -0.77 12.21
N ARG A 87 -20.56 -1.37 12.70
CA ARG A 87 -20.43 -1.91 14.06
C ARG A 87 -20.32 -0.85 15.17
N ILE A 88 -20.07 0.41 14.82
CA ILE A 88 -20.02 1.53 15.79
C ILE A 88 -21.41 2.17 15.99
N ILE A 89 -22.35 1.93 15.06
CA ILE A 89 -23.69 2.54 15.06
C ILE A 89 -24.74 1.61 15.69
N GLU A 90 -24.45 0.31 15.83
CA GLU A 90 -25.16 -0.64 16.71
C GLU A 90 -24.62 -0.57 18.15
#